data_AF-A0A1I6QNU7-F1
#
_entry.id   AF-A0A1I6QNU7-F1
#
_cell.length_a   1.000
_cell.length_b   1.000
_cell.length_c   1.000
_cell.angle_alpha   90.00
_cell.angle_beta   90.00
_cell.angle_gamma   90.00
#
_symmetry.space_group_name_H-M   'P 1'
#
loop_
_entity.id
_entity.type
_entity.pdbx_description
1 polymer ?
#
loop_
_entity_poly.entity_id
_entity_poly.type
_entity_poly.pdbx_seq_one_letter_code
_entity_poly.pdbx_strand_id
1 'polypeptide(L)' 'MTSAAAEPLVMEIVDTLEEHGLARDAYQLGTEFDPEALERLLESASSEVAVRLEVQGIPLLVTPTETRVVGDE' A
#
# COMPACT_ATOMS: atom_id res chain seq x y z
N MET A 1 0.50 23.88 2.49
CA MET A 1 1.02 23.74 1.12
C MET A 1 1.49 22.30 1.00
N THR A 2 0.73 21.51 0.24
CA THR A 2 0.91 20.11 -0.19
C THR A 2 1.29 19.05 0.86
N SER A 3 0.32 18.16 1.10
CA SER A 3 0.51 16.83 1.67
C SER A 3 1.46 16.06 0.75
N ALA A 4 2.74 15.97 1.11
CA ALA A 4 3.75 15.17 0.45
C ALA A 4 3.93 13.78 1.12
N ALA A 5 3.06 13.46 2.08
CA ALA A 5 3.09 12.19 2.79
C ALA A 5 2.41 11.06 2.00
N ALA A 6 1.33 11.33 1.25
CA ALA A 6 0.58 10.29 0.53
C ALA A 6 1.33 9.67 -0.66
N GLU A 7 2.25 10.42 -1.25
CA GLU A 7 3.03 9.98 -2.41
C GLU A 7 4.01 8.83 -2.09
N PRO A 8 4.80 8.85 -0.99
CA PRO A 8 5.70 7.75 -0.69
C PRO A 8 4.98 6.42 -0.43
N LEU A 9 3.85 6.40 0.29
CA LEU A 9 3.13 5.15 0.53
C LEU A 9 2.57 4.56 -0.78
N VAL A 10 1.97 5.41 -1.62
CA VAL A 10 1.43 4.98 -2.91
C VAL A 10 2.54 4.45 -3.82
N MET A 11 3.68 5.14 -3.89
CA MET A 11 4.83 4.66 -4.68
C MET A 11 5.34 3.33 -4.15
N GLU A 12 5.47 3.16 -2.84
CA GLU A 12 5.96 1.90 -2.25
C GLU A 12 5.04 0.70 -2.54
N ILE A 13 3.73 0.92 -2.47
CA ILE A 13 2.73 -0.10 -2.85
C ILE A 13 2.83 -0.42 -4.33
N VAL A 14 2.99 0.60 -5.20
CA VAL A 14 3.14 0.39 -6.65
C VAL A 14 4.42 -0.37 -6.97
N ASP A 15 5.55 0.03 -6.40
CA ASP A 15 6.85 -0.63 -6.59
C ASP A 15 6.75 -2.10 -6.17
N THR A 16 6.16 -2.38 -4.99
CA THR A 16 5.94 -3.75 -4.51
C THR A 16 5.10 -4.56 -5.50
N LEU A 17 4.01 -3.99 -6.02
CA LEU A 17 3.14 -4.69 -6.98
C LEU A 17 3.85 -4.95 -8.31
N GLU A 18 4.65 -4.00 -8.80
CA GLU A 18 5.44 -4.14 -10.02
C GLU A 18 6.55 -5.20 -9.87
N GLU A 19 7.23 -5.27 -8.71
CA GLU A 19 8.21 -6.30 -8.38
C GLU A 19 7.61 -7.71 -8.40
N HIS A 20 6.33 -7.84 -8.02
CA HIS A 20 5.58 -9.09 -8.05
C HIS A 20 4.82 -9.32 -9.38
N GLY A 21 5.09 -8.52 -10.41
CA GLY A 21 4.63 -8.74 -11.78
C GLY A 21 3.27 -8.12 -12.13
N LEU A 22 2.71 -7.30 -11.25
CA LEU A 22 1.48 -6.54 -11.52
C LEU A 22 1.83 -5.13 -11.99
N ALA A 23 1.73 -4.90 -13.30
CA ALA A 23 1.96 -3.58 -13.87
C ALA A 23 0.96 -2.55 -13.33
N ARG A 24 1.42 -1.32 -13.08
CA ARG A 24 0.57 -0.21 -12.59
C ARG A 24 -0.68 0.07 -13.43
N ASP A 25 -0.64 -0.24 -14.73
CA ASP A 25 -1.76 -0.05 -15.67
C ASP A 25 -2.83 -1.15 -15.55
N ALA A 26 -2.55 -2.24 -14.80
CA ALA A 26 -3.47 -3.37 -14.59
C ALA A 26 -4.44 -3.17 -13.41
N TYR A 27 -4.23 -2.13 -12.60
CA TYR A 27 -5.06 -1.82 -11.44
C TYR A 27 -5.19 -0.32 -11.24
N GLN A 28 -6.13 0.08 -10.39
CA GLN A 28 -6.25 1.45 -9.93
C GLN A 28 -6.44 1.43 -8.43
N LEU A 29 -5.46 1.93 -7.67
CA LEU A 29 -5.50 1.89 -6.21
C LEU A 29 -6.78 2.50 -5.67
N GLY A 30 -7.17 3.69 -6.14
CA GLY A 30 -8.42 4.36 -5.73
C GLY A 30 -9.72 3.62 -6.05
N THR A 31 -9.67 2.51 -6.79
CA THR A 31 -10.81 1.60 -6.97
C THR A 31 -10.79 0.43 -5.99
N GLU A 32 -9.61 0.05 -5.51
CA GLU A 32 -9.45 -1.04 -4.54
C GLU A 32 -9.49 -0.54 -3.09
N PHE A 33 -8.87 0.61 -2.80
CA PHE A 33 -8.91 1.29 -1.51
C PHE A 33 -8.52 2.77 -1.64
N ASP A 34 -8.91 3.59 -0.67
CA ASP A 34 -8.48 4.98 -0.60
C ASP A 34 -7.06 5.09 -0.02
N PRO A 35 -6.02 5.44 -0.83
CA PRO A 35 -4.64 5.50 -0.33
C PRO A 35 -4.45 6.58 0.73
N GLU A 36 -5.14 7.71 0.59
CA GLU A 36 -5.11 8.78 1.60
C GLU A 36 -5.73 8.33 2.93
N ALA A 37 -6.78 7.50 2.90
CA ALA A 37 -7.38 6.97 4.12
C ALA A 37 -6.47 5.92 4.79
N LEU A 38 -5.81 5.09 3.98
CA LEU A 38 -4.83 4.11 4.47
C LEU A 38 -3.65 4.80 5.16
N GLU A 39 -3.09 5.83 4.53
CA GLU A 39 -2.03 6.62 5.14
C GLU A 39 -2.46 7.22 6.47
N ARG A 40 -3.61 7.89 6.50
CA ARG A 40 -4.12 8.50 7.74
C ARG A 40 -4.37 7.48 8.83
N LEU A 41 -4.74 6.25 8.46
CA LEU A 41 -4.88 5.14 9.40
C LEU A 41 -3.51 4.74 9.98
N LEU A 42 -2.48 4.63 9.14
CA LEU A 42 -1.11 4.30 9.55
C LEU A 42 -0.48 5.41 10.39
N GLU A 43 -0.73 6.68 10.07
CA GLU A 43 -0.28 7.84 10.85
C GLU A 43 -0.99 7.93 12.22
N SER A 44 -2.29 7.61 12.26
CA SER A 44 -3.06 7.62 13.51
C SER A 44 -2.75 6.42 14.40
N ALA A 45 -2.17 5.37 13.84
CA ALA A 45 -1.84 4.16 14.55
C ALA A 45 -0.50 4.30 15.29
N SER A 46 -0.42 3.70 16.49
CA SER A 46 0.90 3.40 17.06
C SER A 46 1.61 2.35 16.19
N SER A 47 2.94 2.27 16.25
CA SER A 47 3.81 1.45 15.37
C SER A 47 3.53 -0.07 15.29
N GLU A 48 2.44 -0.54 15.88
CA GLU A 48 2.00 -1.93 15.96
C GLU A 48 0.86 -2.27 14.99
N VAL A 49 0.35 -1.30 14.20
CA VAL A 49 -0.70 -1.58 13.22
C VAL A 49 -0.12 -2.09 11.92
N ALA A 50 -0.69 -3.20 11.45
CA ALA A 50 -0.47 -3.73 10.11
C ALA A 50 -1.83 -3.85 9.41
N VAL A 51 -1.92 -3.27 8.22
CA VAL A 51 -3.12 -3.32 7.38
C VAL A 51 -2.88 -4.35 6.30
N ARG A 52 -3.79 -5.30 6.18
CA ARG A 52 -3.73 -6.37 5.19
C ARG A 52 -4.79 -6.09 4.14
N LEU A 53 -4.37 -6.00 2.89
CA LEU A 53 -5.22 -5.73 1.74
C LEU A 53 -4.87 -6.67 0.59
N GLU A 54 -5.73 -6.77 -0.40
CA GLU A 54 -5.53 -7.58 -1.59
C GLU A 54 -5.73 -6.69 -2.81
N VAL A 55 -4.78 -6.72 -3.75
CA VAL A 55 -4.82 -5.97 -5.00
C VAL A 55 -4.70 -6.96 -6.14
N GLN A 56 -5.76 -7.12 -6.94
CA GLN A 56 -5.83 -8.10 -8.04
C GLN A 56 -5.37 -9.53 -7.65
N GLY A 57 -5.69 -9.98 -6.43
CA GLY A 57 -5.30 -11.29 -5.91
C GLY A 57 -3.88 -11.36 -5.31
N ILE A 58 -3.15 -10.25 -5.25
CA ILE A 58 -1.87 -10.12 -4.55
C ILE A 58 -2.14 -9.63 -3.12
N PRO A 59 -1.92 -10.47 -2.09
CA PRO A 59 -2.10 -10.05 -0.70
C PRO A 59 -0.94 -9.16 -0.25
N LEU A 60 -1.23 -7.92 0.10
CA LEU A 60 -0.28 -6.95 0.63
C LEU A 60 -0.44 -6.79 2.15
N LEU A 61 0.68 -6.63 2.84
CA LEU A 61 0.75 -6.17 4.22
C LEU A 61 1.45 -4.81 4.23
N VAL A 62 0.73 -3.80 4.65
CA VAL A 62 1.19 -2.43 4.76
C VAL A 62 1.32 -2.07 6.23
N THR A 63 2.49 -1.58 6.61
CA THR A 63 2.78 -1.07 7.95
C THR A 63 3.29 0.36 7.83
N PRO A 64 3.41 1.12 8.93
CA PRO A 64 3.99 2.46 8.90
C PRO A 64 5.47 2.50 8.47
N THR A 65 6.13 1.34 8.34
CA THR A 65 7.58 1.24 8.06
C THR A 65 7.88 0.51 6.76
N GLU A 66 7.05 -0.46 6.39
CA GLU A 66 7.23 -1.26 5.17
C GLU A 66 5.90 -1.76 4.61
N THR A 67 5.89 -1.94 3.29
CA THR A 67 4.91 -2.66 2.48
C THR A 67 5.56 -3.93 1.93
N ARG A 68 4.84 -5.05 2.00
CA ARG A 68 5.30 -6.33 1.46
C ARG A 68 4.16 -7.25 1.05
N VAL A 69 4.41 -8.18 0.13
CA VAL A 69 3.45 -9.24 -0.20
C VAL A 69 3.43 -10.33 0.87
N VAL A 70 2.25 -10.87 1.19
CA VAL A 70 2.10 -11.94 2.18
C VAL A 70 1.89 -13.28 1.50
N GLY A 71 2.94 -14.10 1.45
CA GLY A 71 2.88 -15.45 0.89
C GLY A 71 3.93 -15.76 -0.18
N ASP A 72 4.91 -14.87 -0.37
CA ASP A 72 6.17 -15.22 -1.05
C ASP A 72 7.04 -16.00 -0.04
N GLU A 73 6.80 -17.31 0.07
CA GLU A 73 7.69 -18.28 0.75
C GLU A 73 8.45 -19.12 -0.29
#